data_AF-A0A5N9IF38-F1
#
_entry.id   AF-A0A5N9IF38-F1
#
_cell.length_a   1.000
_cell.length_b   1.000
_cell.length_c   1.000
_cell.angle_alpha   90.00
_cell.angle_beta   90.00
_cell.angle_gamma   90.00
#
_symmetry.space_group_name_H-M   'P 1'
#
loop_
_entity.id
_entity.type
_entity.pdbx_description
1 polymer ?
#
loop_
_entity_poly.entity_id
_entity_poly.type
_entity_poly.pdbx_seq_one_letter_code
_entity_poly.pdbx_strand_id
1 'polypeptide(L)'
;MRLTALLPLSLALLAAPLVQAEDLPKAIQQLQAKGAEIKGSFDAPNGLRGYAAEYQNNALALYLTPDGKHVLVGSLFDEQGKDLSAEPLQKLVYAPMSKEIWAKMEKTAWIADGKDSAPRKVYLFSDPNCPYCNMFWEQARPWVESGKVQLRHIMVGIIREDSPGKSAALLAAKDPAKALHEHEKAGKASNLKPLDKVPDAVQQKLAANMALMEEMGLQATPAIFYQDEQGNLQSQQGAPRPELLGKILGKR
;
A
#
# COMPACT_ATOMS: atom_id res chain seq x y z
N MET A 1 66.82 -41.95 -0.58
CA MET A 1 65.47 -42.55 -0.40
C MET A 1 64.69 -41.72 0.62
N ARG A 2 63.82 -40.82 0.16
CA ARG A 2 62.79 -40.18 1.01
C ARG A 2 61.51 -40.18 0.19
N LEU A 3 60.58 -41.07 0.53
CA LEU A 3 59.24 -41.12 -0.06
C LEU A 3 58.37 -40.08 0.66
N THR A 4 57.88 -39.10 -0.09
CA THR A 4 56.83 -38.18 0.32
C THR A 4 55.48 -38.83 0.08
N ALA A 5 54.76 -39.16 1.16
CA ALA A 5 53.39 -39.66 1.12
C ALA A 5 52.41 -38.49 0.88
N LEU A 6 51.66 -38.56 -0.22
CA LEU A 6 50.54 -37.67 -0.52
C LEU A 6 49.26 -38.26 0.09
N LEU A 7 48.70 -37.58 1.10
CA LEU A 7 47.36 -37.86 1.62
C LEU A 7 46.31 -37.27 0.66
N PRO A 8 45.29 -38.04 0.23
CA PRO A 8 44.17 -37.48 -0.53
C PRO A 8 43.19 -36.81 0.44
N LEU A 9 42.91 -35.53 0.18
CA LEU A 9 41.92 -34.72 0.90
C LEU A 9 40.52 -35.04 0.33
N SER A 10 39.76 -35.89 1.02
CA SER A 10 38.38 -36.24 0.64
C SER A 10 37.44 -35.08 0.95
N LEU A 11 36.99 -34.37 -0.09
CA LEU A 11 35.99 -33.31 0.01
C LEU A 11 34.58 -33.93 0.11
N ALA A 12 34.01 -33.97 1.32
CA ALA A 12 32.62 -34.37 1.52
C ALA A 12 31.69 -33.25 1.03
N LEU A 13 31.05 -33.43 -0.13
CA LEU A 13 29.95 -32.56 -0.58
C LEU A 13 28.72 -32.80 0.31
N LEU A 14 28.42 -31.81 1.16
CA LEU A 14 27.11 -31.69 1.82
C LEU A 14 26.05 -31.38 0.75
N ALA A 15 25.27 -32.39 0.36
CA ALA A 15 24.06 -32.19 -0.43
C ALA A 15 23.00 -31.52 0.46
N ALA A 16 22.81 -30.21 0.30
CA ALA A 16 21.65 -29.53 0.86
C ALA A 16 20.39 -29.97 0.10
N PRO A 17 19.26 -30.24 0.78
CA PRO A 17 18.02 -30.56 0.09
C PRO A 17 17.54 -29.31 -0.66
N LEU A 18 17.53 -29.40 -1.99
CA LEU A 18 16.77 -28.48 -2.83
C LEU A 18 15.30 -28.72 -2.53
N VAL A 19 14.69 -27.82 -1.75
CA VAL A 19 13.23 -27.72 -1.65
C VAL A 19 12.74 -27.31 -3.04
N GLN A 20 12.32 -28.29 -3.85
CA GLN A 20 11.62 -28.01 -5.09
C GLN A 20 10.27 -27.39 -4.73
N ALA A 21 10.00 -26.21 -5.26
CA ALA A 21 8.64 -25.69 -5.29
C ALA A 21 7.77 -26.73 -6.00
N GLU A 22 6.74 -27.23 -5.32
CA GLU A 22 5.80 -28.18 -5.91
C GLU A 22 5.10 -27.50 -7.09
N ASP A 23 5.23 -28.09 -8.29
CA ASP A 23 4.60 -27.52 -9.48
C ASP A 23 3.07 -27.42 -9.26
N LEU A 24 2.51 -26.25 -9.56
CA LEU A 24 1.08 -25.99 -9.37
C LEU A 24 0.25 -27.01 -10.18
N PRO A 25 -0.89 -27.50 -9.67
CA PRO A 25 -1.76 -28.40 -10.42
C PRO A 25 -2.23 -27.78 -11.73
N LYS A 26 -2.37 -28.60 -12.79
CA LYS A 26 -2.72 -28.13 -14.15
C LYS A 26 -3.94 -27.20 -14.16
N ALA A 27 -4.98 -27.51 -13.39
CA ALA A 27 -6.18 -26.68 -13.33
C ALA A 27 -5.92 -25.28 -12.73
N ILE A 28 -5.01 -25.17 -11.75
CA ILE A 28 -4.55 -23.89 -11.20
C ILE A 28 -3.67 -23.15 -12.20
N GLN A 29 -2.78 -23.85 -12.91
CA GLN A 29 -1.97 -23.26 -13.99
C GLN A 29 -2.85 -22.63 -15.08
N GLN A 30 -4.01 -23.22 -15.39
CA GLN A 30 -4.95 -22.64 -16.36
C GLN A 30 -5.54 -21.30 -15.89
N LEU A 31 -5.75 -21.12 -14.58
CA LEU A 31 -6.17 -19.83 -14.02
C LEU A 31 -5.02 -18.83 -14.01
N GLN A 32 -3.80 -19.29 -13.73
CA GLN A 32 -2.62 -18.45 -13.82
C GLN A 32 -2.39 -17.94 -15.25
N ALA A 33 -2.54 -18.80 -16.26
CA ALA A 33 -2.47 -18.43 -17.67
C ALA A 33 -3.55 -17.40 -18.08
N LYS A 34 -4.63 -17.28 -17.31
CA LYS A 34 -5.69 -16.28 -17.49
C LYS A 34 -5.46 -14.99 -16.70
N GLY A 35 -4.34 -14.89 -15.96
CA GLY A 35 -3.94 -13.68 -15.24
C GLY A 35 -4.06 -13.75 -13.72
N ALA A 36 -4.39 -14.91 -13.13
CA ALA A 36 -4.37 -15.05 -11.68
C ALA A 36 -2.95 -15.25 -11.15
N GLU A 37 -2.50 -14.42 -10.22
CA GLU A 37 -1.22 -14.58 -9.55
C GLU A 37 -1.39 -15.41 -8.28
N ILE A 38 -0.86 -16.64 -8.27
CA ILE A 38 -0.96 -17.52 -7.10
C ILE A 38 0.03 -17.04 -6.03
N LYS A 39 -0.49 -16.62 -4.87
CA LYS A 39 0.31 -16.12 -3.75
C LYS A 39 0.65 -17.20 -2.73
N GLY A 40 -0.09 -18.30 -2.71
CA GLY A 40 0.20 -19.46 -1.86
C GLY A 40 -0.96 -20.45 -1.80
N SER A 41 -0.74 -21.57 -1.10
CA SER A 41 -1.77 -22.59 -0.82
C SER A 41 -2.20 -22.58 0.64
N PHE A 42 -3.38 -23.14 0.92
CA PHE A 42 -3.90 -23.33 2.26
C PHE A 42 -4.80 -24.58 2.32
N ASP A 43 -4.96 -25.15 3.51
CA ASP A 43 -5.79 -26.32 3.71
C ASP A 43 -7.28 -25.97 3.62
N ALA A 44 -8.07 -26.84 2.99
CA ALA A 44 -9.52 -26.70 2.92
C ALA A 44 -10.22 -28.04 3.27
N PRO A 45 -11.47 -28.00 3.76
CA PRO A 45 -12.22 -29.21 4.12
C PRO A 45 -12.48 -30.16 2.94
N ASN A 46 -12.86 -31.40 3.27
CA ASN A 46 -13.36 -32.40 2.31
C ASN A 46 -12.43 -32.73 1.15
N GLY A 47 -11.11 -32.69 1.38
CA GLY A 47 -10.10 -33.00 0.38
C GLY A 47 -9.91 -31.90 -0.67
N LEU A 48 -10.54 -30.73 -0.48
CA LEU A 48 -10.24 -29.55 -1.26
C LEU A 48 -8.85 -29.04 -0.91
N ARG A 49 -8.14 -28.50 -1.90
CA ARG A 49 -6.89 -27.76 -1.67
C ARG A 49 -7.11 -26.31 -2.04
N GLY A 50 -6.93 -25.42 -1.06
CA GLY A 50 -7.07 -23.99 -1.23
C GLY A 50 -5.82 -23.36 -1.86
N TYR A 51 -6.02 -22.39 -2.74
CA TYR A 51 -4.99 -21.51 -3.26
C TYR A 51 -5.48 -20.07 -3.15
N ALA A 52 -4.66 -19.22 -2.54
CA ALA A 52 -4.89 -17.80 -2.49
C ALA A 52 -4.24 -17.17 -3.73
N ALA A 53 -5.03 -16.42 -4.48
CA ALA A 53 -4.58 -15.77 -5.70
C ALA A 53 -4.96 -14.30 -5.71
N GLU A 54 -4.30 -13.53 -6.54
CA GLU A 54 -4.66 -12.16 -6.88
C GLU A 54 -5.08 -12.10 -8.35
N TYR A 55 -6.16 -11.38 -8.65
CA TYR A 55 -6.60 -11.13 -10.01
C TYR A 55 -7.15 -9.72 -10.11
N GLN A 56 -6.56 -8.89 -10.98
CA GLN A 56 -6.95 -7.48 -11.15
C GLN A 56 -7.04 -6.74 -9.79
N ASN A 57 -6.00 -6.86 -8.95
CA ASN A 57 -5.91 -6.28 -7.60
C ASN A 57 -6.97 -6.78 -6.60
N ASN A 58 -7.65 -7.89 -6.87
CA ASN A 58 -8.60 -8.51 -5.95
C ASN A 58 -8.09 -9.88 -5.50
N ALA A 59 -8.26 -10.20 -4.20
CA ALA A 59 -7.93 -11.53 -3.70
C ALA A 59 -9.02 -12.54 -4.09
N LEU A 60 -8.60 -13.72 -4.52
CA LEU A 60 -9.46 -14.85 -4.87
C LEU A 60 -9.03 -16.08 -4.09
N ALA A 61 -10.00 -16.77 -3.50
CA ALA A 61 -9.80 -18.14 -3.04
C ALA A 61 -10.20 -19.11 -4.14
N LEU A 62 -9.28 -20.01 -4.46
CA LEU A 62 -9.42 -21.06 -5.45
C LEU A 62 -9.41 -22.41 -4.73
N TYR A 63 -10.44 -23.23 -4.91
CA TYR A 63 -10.52 -24.55 -4.29
C TYR A 63 -10.41 -25.62 -5.36
N LEU A 64 -9.27 -26.30 -5.38
CA LEU A 64 -9.05 -27.45 -6.25
C LEU A 64 -9.82 -28.65 -5.70
N THR A 65 -10.63 -29.28 -6.54
CA THR A 65 -11.38 -30.49 -6.19
C THR A 65 -10.46 -31.69 -5.93
N PRO A 66 -10.89 -32.69 -5.14
CA PRO A 66 -10.07 -33.86 -4.83
C PRO A 66 -9.56 -34.64 -6.05
N ASP A 67 -10.25 -34.55 -7.19
CA ASP A 67 -9.85 -35.16 -8.46
C ASP A 67 -8.70 -34.42 -9.19
N GLY A 68 -8.32 -33.23 -8.70
CA GLY A 68 -7.28 -32.37 -9.28
C GLY A 68 -7.63 -31.72 -10.62
N LYS A 69 -8.89 -31.81 -11.07
CA LYS A 69 -9.31 -31.41 -12.44
C LYS A 69 -10.19 -30.17 -12.49
N HIS A 70 -10.85 -29.82 -11.38
CA HIS A 70 -11.78 -28.69 -11.33
C HIS A 70 -11.38 -27.70 -10.24
N VAL A 71 -11.72 -26.43 -10.45
CA VAL A 71 -11.44 -25.36 -9.49
C VAL A 71 -12.74 -24.59 -9.24
N LEU A 72 -13.12 -24.48 -7.98
CA LEU A 72 -14.18 -23.57 -7.53
C LEU A 72 -13.55 -22.23 -7.15
N VAL A 73 -14.20 -21.14 -7.52
CA VAL A 73 -13.73 -19.77 -7.23
C VAL A 73 -14.77 -19.08 -6.37
N GLY A 74 -14.37 -18.57 -5.21
CA GLY A 74 -15.26 -17.84 -4.31
C GLY A 74 -14.91 -18.02 -2.84
N SER A 75 -15.83 -17.64 -1.95
CA SER A 75 -15.70 -17.89 -0.52
C SER A 75 -16.30 -19.24 -0.12
N LEU A 76 -15.66 -19.93 0.83
CA LEU A 76 -16.16 -21.13 1.46
C LEU A 76 -16.63 -20.81 2.88
N PHE A 77 -17.89 -21.11 3.17
CA PHE A 77 -18.48 -20.91 4.50
C PHE A 77 -18.73 -22.25 5.18
N ASP A 78 -18.55 -22.31 6.50
CA ASP A 78 -18.95 -23.46 7.30
C ASP A 78 -20.45 -23.41 7.67
N GLU A 79 -20.92 -24.44 8.38
CA GLU A 79 -22.31 -24.55 8.81
C GLU A 79 -22.73 -23.45 9.80
N GLN A 80 -21.77 -22.77 10.44
CA GLN A 80 -22.00 -21.62 11.30
C GLN A 80 -22.03 -20.29 10.51
N GLY A 81 -21.79 -20.33 9.19
CA GLY A 81 -21.72 -19.14 8.34
C GLY A 81 -20.42 -18.35 8.48
N LYS A 82 -19.34 -18.96 9.02
CA LYS A 82 -18.01 -18.34 9.05
C LYS A 82 -17.32 -18.52 7.71
N ASP A 83 -16.77 -17.43 7.14
CA ASP A 83 -15.94 -17.50 5.93
C ASP A 83 -14.57 -18.11 6.27
N LEU A 84 -14.33 -19.34 5.80
CA LEU A 84 -13.07 -20.06 5.97
C LEU A 84 -11.95 -19.55 5.05
N SER A 85 -12.31 -18.77 4.03
CA SER A 85 -11.37 -18.18 3.06
C SER A 85 -10.76 -16.89 3.56
N ALA A 86 -11.45 -16.19 4.47
CA ALA A 86 -11.07 -14.85 4.90
C ALA A 86 -9.67 -14.80 5.53
N GLU A 87 -9.37 -15.71 6.46
CA GLU A 87 -8.06 -15.75 7.13
C GLU A 87 -6.90 -16.13 6.18
N PRO A 88 -7.02 -17.18 5.35
CA PRO A 88 -6.02 -17.47 4.32
C PRO A 88 -5.78 -16.31 3.34
N LEU A 89 -6.83 -15.68 2.83
CA LEU A 89 -6.70 -14.54 1.93
C LEU A 89 -6.08 -13.33 2.62
N GLN A 90 -6.44 -13.09 3.88
CA GLN A 90 -5.83 -12.05 4.69
C GLN A 90 -4.32 -12.26 4.81
N LYS A 91 -3.90 -13.48 5.16
CA LYS A 91 -2.50 -13.82 5.38
C LYS A 91 -1.67 -13.83 4.09
N LEU A 92 -2.22 -14.42 3.02
CA LEU A 92 -1.46 -14.73 1.81
C LEU A 92 -1.55 -13.63 0.75
N VAL A 93 -2.60 -12.81 0.75
CA VAL A 93 -2.81 -11.77 -0.27
C VAL A 93 -2.83 -10.39 0.36
N TYR A 94 -3.80 -10.10 1.22
CA TYR A 94 -4.05 -8.74 1.68
C TYR A 94 -2.92 -8.19 2.56
N ALA A 95 -2.34 -8.98 3.47
CA ALA A 95 -1.27 -8.51 4.35
C ALA A 95 0.04 -8.21 3.58
N PRO A 96 0.54 -9.08 2.67
CA PRO A 96 1.67 -8.74 1.81
C PRO A 96 1.40 -7.52 0.92
N MET A 97 0.24 -7.47 0.26
CA MET A 97 -0.17 -6.35 -0.59
C MET A 97 -0.22 -5.03 0.20
N SER A 98 -0.81 -5.05 1.40
CA SER A 98 -0.87 -3.90 2.31
C SER A 98 0.53 -3.37 2.65
N LYS A 99 1.48 -4.27 2.95
CA LYS A 99 2.86 -3.91 3.26
C LYS A 99 3.56 -3.29 2.05
N GLU A 100 3.34 -3.85 0.86
CA GLU A 100 3.91 -3.32 -0.37
C GLU A 100 3.40 -1.91 -0.69
N ILE A 101 2.08 -1.71 -0.65
CA ILE A 101 1.46 -0.40 -0.89
C ILE A 101 1.93 0.63 0.14
N TRP A 102 1.98 0.26 1.42
CA TRP A 102 2.49 1.12 2.47
C TRP A 102 3.95 1.52 2.24
N ALA A 103 4.80 0.56 1.85
CA ALA A 103 6.20 0.81 1.54
C ALA A 103 6.38 1.69 0.28
N LYS A 104 5.50 1.55 -0.72
CA LYS A 104 5.47 2.45 -1.89
C LYS A 104 5.17 3.88 -1.45
N MET A 105 4.11 4.09 -0.66
CA MET A 105 3.78 5.41 -0.11
C MET A 105 4.91 5.99 0.74
N GLU A 106 5.59 5.17 1.55
CA GLU A 106 6.71 5.63 2.37
C GLU A 106 7.91 6.14 1.57
N LYS A 107 8.14 5.58 0.38
CA LYS A 107 9.21 5.98 -0.53
C LYS A 107 8.86 7.18 -1.41
N THR A 108 7.60 7.62 -1.44
CA THR A 108 7.20 8.80 -2.22
C THR A 108 7.81 10.09 -1.68
N ALA A 109 7.79 11.14 -2.49
CA ALA A 109 8.12 12.48 -2.03
C ALA A 109 6.88 13.11 -1.35
N TRP A 110 6.62 12.69 -0.12
CA TRP A 110 5.59 13.27 0.74
C TRP A 110 6.12 14.46 1.55
N ILE A 111 5.21 15.35 1.95
CA ILE A 111 5.48 16.46 2.86
C ILE A 111 4.95 16.10 4.25
N ALA A 112 5.79 16.25 5.27
CA ALA A 112 5.42 16.00 6.66
C ALA A 112 4.51 17.10 7.21
N ASP A 113 3.47 16.72 7.94
CA ASP A 113 2.66 17.61 8.77
C ASP A 113 2.42 16.97 10.14
N GLY A 114 3.10 17.50 11.16
CA GLY A 114 3.18 16.93 12.50
C GLY A 114 4.60 16.50 12.89
N LYS A 115 4.72 15.86 14.05
CA LYS A 115 6.02 15.43 14.60
C LYS A 115 6.50 14.13 13.95
N ASP A 116 7.80 13.99 13.73
CA ASP A 116 8.42 12.73 13.28
C ASP A 116 8.26 11.58 14.28
N SER A 117 8.13 11.90 15.56
CA SER A 117 7.90 10.94 16.63
C SER A 117 6.42 10.55 16.81
N ALA A 118 5.50 11.07 15.99
CA ALA A 118 4.09 10.74 16.12
C ALA A 118 3.87 9.23 15.88
N PRO A 119 3.20 8.52 16.81
CA PRO A 119 3.03 7.06 16.70
C PRO A 119 2.09 6.67 15.56
N ARG A 120 1.13 7.54 15.22
CA ARG A 120 0.16 7.31 14.14
C ARG A 120 0.62 8.04 12.88
N LYS A 121 0.83 7.29 11.80
CA LYS A 121 1.14 7.82 10.48
C LYS A 121 -0.09 7.68 9.58
N VAL A 122 -0.42 8.72 8.83
CA VAL A 122 -1.51 8.71 7.85
C VAL A 122 -0.98 9.29 6.55
N TYR A 123 -1.09 8.54 5.47
CA TYR A 123 -0.76 9.04 4.13
C TYR A 123 -1.99 9.62 3.48
N LEU A 124 -1.82 10.65 2.67
CA LEU A 124 -2.88 11.16 1.84
C LEU A 124 -2.35 11.70 0.51
N PHE A 125 -2.98 11.30 -0.59
CA PHE A 125 -2.81 12.00 -1.86
C PHE A 125 -3.59 13.30 -1.79
N SER A 126 -2.88 14.42 -1.96
CA SER A 126 -3.40 15.77 -1.72
C SER A 126 -3.15 16.68 -2.92
N ASP A 127 -4.15 17.47 -3.28
CA ASP A 127 -4.05 18.50 -4.32
C ASP A 127 -4.23 19.90 -3.67
N PRO A 128 -3.36 20.90 -3.96
CA PRO A 128 -3.43 22.23 -3.38
C PRO A 128 -4.74 22.99 -3.65
N ASN A 129 -5.50 22.60 -4.67
CA ASN A 129 -6.78 23.20 -4.99
C ASN A 129 -7.98 22.38 -4.46
N CYS A 130 -7.74 21.37 -3.62
CA CYS A 130 -8.77 20.51 -3.07
C CYS A 130 -9.37 21.06 -1.76
N PRO A 131 -10.64 21.52 -1.74
CA PRO A 131 -11.27 21.97 -0.51
C PRO A 131 -11.47 20.84 0.52
N TYR A 132 -11.59 19.59 0.08
CA TYR A 132 -11.73 18.45 0.99
C TYR A 132 -10.39 18.02 1.61
N CYS A 133 -9.26 18.22 0.92
CA CYS A 133 -7.94 18.06 1.53
C CYS A 133 -7.77 19.06 2.68
N ASN A 134 -8.12 20.32 2.42
CA ASN A 134 -8.08 21.39 3.41
C ASN A 134 -9.00 21.12 4.61
N MET A 135 -10.24 20.68 4.35
CA MET A 135 -11.17 20.31 5.42
C MET A 135 -10.63 19.17 6.29
N PHE A 136 -10.04 18.12 5.70
CA PHE A 136 -9.43 17.04 6.47
C PHE A 136 -8.19 17.52 7.25
N TRP A 137 -7.37 18.39 6.66
CA TRP A 137 -6.23 19.01 7.33
C TRP A 137 -6.67 19.78 8.59
N GLU A 138 -7.74 20.57 8.51
CA GLU A 138 -8.34 21.28 9.64
C GLU A 138 -8.88 20.31 10.71
N GLN A 139 -9.64 19.29 10.29
CA GLN A 139 -10.20 18.28 11.19
C GLN A 139 -9.11 17.53 11.98
N ALA A 140 -7.94 17.32 11.39
CA ALA A 140 -6.83 16.60 11.99
C ALA A 140 -6.00 17.44 12.98
N ARG A 141 -6.15 18.78 13.01
CA ARG A 141 -5.32 19.68 13.85
C ARG A 141 -5.18 19.21 15.31
N PRO A 142 -6.25 18.81 16.04
CA PRO A 142 -6.10 18.40 17.43
C PRO A 142 -5.14 17.21 17.65
N TRP A 143 -5.05 16.29 16.69
CA TRP A 143 -4.16 15.13 16.77
C TRP A 143 -2.74 15.45 16.31
N VAL A 144 -2.61 16.27 15.28
CA VAL A 144 -1.31 16.67 14.72
C VAL A 144 -0.58 17.59 15.70
N GLU A 145 -1.26 18.59 16.24
CA GLU A 145 -0.68 19.57 17.17
C GLU A 145 -0.33 18.94 18.52
N SER A 146 -1.11 17.95 18.98
CA SER A 146 -0.76 17.16 20.17
C SER A 146 0.39 16.18 19.94
N GLY A 147 0.84 16.01 18.69
CA GLY A 147 1.91 15.09 18.31
C GLY A 147 1.51 13.62 18.28
N LYS A 148 0.20 13.32 18.30
CA LYS A 148 -0.32 11.94 18.23
C LYS A 148 -0.32 11.41 16.79
N VAL A 149 -0.49 12.29 15.81
CA VAL A 149 -0.55 11.95 14.38
C VAL A 149 0.47 12.76 13.59
N GLN A 150 1.06 12.12 12.58
CA GLN A 150 1.72 12.78 11.45
C GLN A 150 0.93 12.46 10.17
N LEU A 151 0.50 13.50 9.47
CA LEU A 151 0.03 13.40 8.11
C LEU A 151 1.22 13.45 7.15
N ARG A 152 1.19 12.61 6.11
CA ARG A 152 2.22 12.51 5.07
C ARG A 152 1.58 12.80 3.72
N HIS A 153 1.64 14.06 3.31
CA HIS A 153 0.95 14.57 2.13
C HIS A 153 1.74 14.20 0.87
N ILE A 154 1.23 13.25 0.10
CA ILE A 154 1.72 12.88 -1.23
C ILE A 154 1.10 13.86 -2.23
N MET A 155 1.85 14.89 -2.59
CA MET A 155 1.31 15.96 -3.44
C MET A 155 1.09 15.48 -4.87
N VAL A 156 -0.10 15.76 -5.40
CA VAL A 156 -0.54 15.50 -6.79
C VAL A 156 -1.16 16.76 -7.38
N GLY A 157 -1.37 16.79 -8.70
CA GLY A 157 -1.98 17.93 -9.37
C GLY A 157 -2.99 17.51 -10.43
N ILE A 158 -4.24 17.34 -10.04
CA ILE A 158 -5.30 16.77 -10.88
C ILE A 158 -6.58 17.62 -10.94
N ILE A 159 -6.75 18.61 -10.03
CA ILE A 159 -8.04 19.30 -9.89
C ILE A 159 -8.15 20.53 -10.79
N ARG A 160 -7.11 21.37 -10.84
CA ARG A 160 -7.07 22.60 -11.64
C ARG A 160 -5.82 22.60 -12.50
N GLU A 161 -5.86 23.44 -13.54
CA GLU A 161 -4.72 23.65 -14.44
C GLU A 161 -3.44 24.05 -13.69
N ASP A 162 -3.57 24.86 -12.63
CA ASP A 162 -2.44 25.31 -11.81
C ASP A 162 -2.06 24.33 -10.68
N SER A 163 -2.80 23.24 -10.48
CA SER A 163 -2.53 22.26 -9.41
C SER A 163 -1.13 21.64 -9.52
N PRO A 164 -0.64 21.16 -10.68
CA PRO A 164 0.71 20.61 -10.80
C PRO A 164 1.79 21.62 -10.40
N GLY A 165 1.66 22.86 -10.87
CA GLY A 165 2.61 23.93 -10.55
C GLY A 165 2.63 24.29 -9.07
N LYS A 166 1.46 24.29 -8.40
CA LYS A 166 1.35 24.52 -6.95
C LYS A 166 1.91 23.36 -6.14
N SER A 167 1.66 22.12 -6.54
CA SER A 167 2.24 20.94 -5.90
C SER A 167 3.76 20.93 -6.04
N ALA A 168 4.27 21.30 -7.22
CA ALA A 168 5.70 21.50 -7.44
C ALA A 168 6.26 22.63 -6.56
N ALA A 169 5.54 23.75 -6.41
CA ALA A 169 5.96 24.85 -5.53
C ALA A 169 6.12 24.41 -4.07
N LEU A 170 5.19 23.60 -3.56
CA LEU A 170 5.27 23.03 -2.20
C LEU A 170 6.45 22.06 -2.06
N LEU A 171 6.64 21.15 -3.02
CA LEU A 171 7.75 20.19 -3.02
C LEU A 171 9.13 20.85 -3.20
N ALA A 172 9.19 22.00 -3.88
CA ALA A 172 10.40 22.77 -4.14
C ALA A 172 10.73 23.79 -3.04
N ALA A 173 9.81 24.03 -2.10
CA ALA A 173 10.01 25.02 -1.05
C ALA A 173 11.23 24.67 -0.20
N LYS A 174 11.92 25.70 0.31
CA LYS A 174 13.05 25.52 1.24
C LYS A 174 12.62 24.75 2.50
N ASP A 175 11.37 24.96 2.92
CA ASP A 175 10.71 24.24 4.01
C ASP A 175 9.32 23.80 3.52
N PRO A 176 9.21 22.59 2.94
CA PRO A 176 7.94 22.08 2.40
C PRO A 176 6.85 21.96 3.46
N ALA A 177 7.21 21.54 4.68
CA ALA A 177 6.25 21.37 5.78
C ALA A 177 5.64 22.72 6.19
N LYS A 178 6.47 23.76 6.33
CA LYS A 178 5.99 25.12 6.62
C LYS A 178 5.14 25.67 5.47
N ALA A 179 5.59 25.52 4.22
CA ALA A 179 4.86 26.01 3.06
C ALA A 179 3.47 25.34 2.93
N LEU A 180 3.39 24.03 3.15
CA LEU A 180 2.12 23.30 3.18
C LEU A 180 1.23 23.79 4.33
N HIS A 181 1.77 23.94 5.54
CA HIS A 181 1.01 24.44 6.68
C HIS A 181 0.43 25.84 6.42
N GLU A 182 1.23 26.76 5.87
CA GLU A 182 0.77 28.11 5.51
C GLU A 182 -0.31 28.08 4.42
N HIS A 183 -0.15 27.21 3.41
CA HIS A 183 -1.12 27.02 2.35
C HIS A 183 -2.47 26.52 2.88
N GLU A 184 -2.43 25.41 3.63
CA GLU A 184 -3.64 24.79 4.18
C GLU A 184 -4.30 25.69 5.23
N LYS A 185 -3.53 26.31 6.13
CA LYS A 185 -4.08 27.25 7.10
C LYS A 185 -4.80 28.44 6.46
N ALA A 186 -4.31 28.93 5.32
CA ALA A 186 -4.96 30.00 4.58
C ALA A 186 -6.18 29.51 3.78
N GLY A 187 -6.26 28.22 3.47
CA GLY A 187 -7.33 27.62 2.69
C GLY A 187 -7.58 28.38 1.39
N LYS A 188 -8.82 28.81 1.16
CA LYS A 188 -9.20 29.59 -0.04
C LYS A 188 -8.46 30.93 -0.18
N ALA A 189 -7.94 31.49 0.90
CA ALA A 189 -7.17 32.74 0.89
C ALA A 189 -5.66 32.51 0.65
N SER A 190 -5.24 31.27 0.33
CA SER A 190 -3.84 30.96 0.08
C SER A 190 -3.29 31.71 -1.13
N ASN A 191 -2.14 32.34 -0.94
CA ASN A 191 -1.38 33.02 -1.99
C ASN A 191 -0.31 32.12 -2.64
N LEU A 192 -0.42 30.80 -2.49
CA LEU A 192 0.50 29.84 -3.12
C LEU A 192 0.45 30.00 -4.64
N LYS A 193 1.58 30.37 -5.23
CA LYS A 193 1.73 30.52 -6.68
C LYS A 193 2.25 29.24 -7.31
N PRO A 194 1.75 28.82 -8.49
CA PRO A 194 2.36 27.75 -9.23
C PRO A 194 3.78 28.13 -9.68
N LEU A 195 4.66 27.14 -9.81
CA LEU A 195 5.92 27.34 -10.53
C LEU A 195 5.66 27.33 -12.04
N ASP A 196 6.08 28.39 -12.73
CA ASP A 196 6.02 28.46 -14.20
C ASP A 196 7.00 27.46 -14.85
N LYS A 197 8.16 27.27 -14.21
CA LYS A 197 9.17 26.28 -14.59
C LYS A 197 9.50 25.40 -13.40
N VAL A 198 9.07 24.14 -13.47
CA VAL A 198 9.34 23.13 -12.44
C VAL A 198 10.77 22.59 -12.62
N PRO A 199 11.61 22.59 -11.57
CA PRO A 199 12.92 21.94 -11.64
C PRO A 199 12.79 20.44 -11.90
N ASP A 200 13.67 19.86 -12.73
CA ASP A 200 13.58 18.45 -13.16
C ASP A 200 13.48 17.46 -11.99
N ALA A 201 14.25 17.68 -10.91
CA ALA A 201 14.20 16.83 -9.72
C ALA A 201 12.83 16.88 -9.01
N VAL A 202 12.13 18.02 -9.05
CA VAL A 202 10.78 18.16 -8.50
C VAL A 202 9.75 17.56 -9.45
N GLN A 203 9.94 17.73 -10.76
CA GLN A 203 9.11 17.11 -11.78
C GLN A 203 9.10 15.57 -11.64
N GLN A 204 10.27 14.97 -11.43
CA GLN A 204 10.39 13.51 -11.21
C GLN A 204 9.65 13.05 -9.96
N LYS A 205 9.76 13.80 -8.85
CA LYS A 205 9.01 13.52 -7.61
C LYS A 205 7.51 13.57 -7.82
N LEU A 206 7.02 14.63 -8.46
CA LEU A 206 5.60 14.80 -8.75
C LEU A 206 5.09 13.71 -9.71
N ALA A 207 5.87 13.37 -10.75
CA ALA A 207 5.53 12.29 -11.67
C ALA A 207 5.48 10.93 -10.96
N ALA A 208 6.38 10.64 -10.02
CA ALA A 208 6.35 9.41 -9.24
C ALA A 208 5.12 9.35 -8.31
N ASN A 209 4.75 10.46 -7.69
CA ASN A 209 3.52 10.56 -6.89
C ASN A 209 2.27 10.31 -7.76
N MET A 210 2.22 10.91 -8.95
CA MET A 210 1.13 10.73 -9.93
C MET A 210 1.06 9.29 -10.45
N ALA A 211 2.19 8.67 -10.75
CA ALA A 211 2.25 7.28 -11.21
C ALA A 211 1.74 6.33 -10.13
N LEU A 212 2.09 6.54 -8.86
CA LEU A 212 1.54 5.74 -7.77
C LEU A 212 0.04 5.96 -7.59
N MET A 213 -0.44 7.20 -7.76
CA MET A 213 -1.87 7.52 -7.72
C MET A 213 -2.65 6.74 -8.80
N GLU A 214 -2.12 6.70 -10.03
CA GLU A 214 -2.69 5.97 -11.16
C GLU A 214 -2.62 4.45 -10.97
N GLU A 215 -1.48 3.93 -10.52
CA GLU A 215 -1.29 2.51 -10.20
C GLU A 215 -2.31 2.03 -9.16
N MET A 216 -2.60 2.88 -8.17
CA MET A 216 -3.59 2.60 -7.12
C MET A 216 -5.04 2.88 -7.57
N GLY A 217 -5.28 3.27 -8.83
CA GLY A 217 -6.60 3.54 -9.39
C GLY A 217 -7.33 4.72 -8.74
N LEU A 218 -6.60 5.65 -8.12
CA LEU A 218 -7.18 6.77 -7.38
C LEU A 218 -7.54 7.90 -8.36
N GLN A 219 -8.78 8.39 -8.25
CA GLN A 219 -9.32 9.40 -9.18
C GLN A 219 -9.73 10.70 -8.49
N ALA A 220 -9.59 10.78 -7.15
CA ALA A 220 -10.01 11.93 -6.37
C ALA A 220 -9.05 12.17 -5.20
N THR A 221 -9.09 13.40 -4.67
CA THR A 221 -8.38 13.77 -3.44
C THR A 221 -9.38 14.35 -2.41
N PRO A 222 -9.11 14.23 -1.10
CA PRO A 222 -8.03 13.43 -0.53
C PRO A 222 -8.31 11.93 -0.68
N ALA A 223 -7.28 11.15 -1.00
CA ALA A 223 -7.30 9.70 -0.85
C ALA A 223 -6.42 9.36 0.35
N ILE A 224 -7.04 8.95 1.45
CA ILE A 224 -6.41 8.83 2.78
C ILE A 224 -6.14 7.36 3.08
N PHE A 225 -4.95 7.05 3.56
CA PHE A 225 -4.50 5.70 3.89
C PHE A 225 -3.93 5.64 5.31
N TYR A 226 -4.34 4.62 6.05
CA TYR A 226 -3.93 4.41 7.44
C TYR A 226 -3.92 2.92 7.77
N GLN A 227 -3.17 2.52 8.80
CA GLN A 227 -3.24 1.17 9.32
C GLN A 227 -4.26 1.09 10.46
N ASP A 228 -5.13 0.08 10.46
CA ASP A 228 -5.99 -0.22 11.61
C ASP A 228 -5.21 -0.79 12.81
N GLU A 229 -5.92 -1.14 13.88
CA GLU A 229 -5.30 -1.70 15.09
C GLU A 229 -4.64 -3.07 14.85
N GLN A 230 -5.03 -3.78 13.80
CA GLN A 230 -4.46 -5.05 13.37
C GLN A 230 -3.30 -4.86 12.39
N GLY A 231 -2.98 -3.61 12.02
CA GLY A 231 -1.90 -3.28 11.08
C GLY A 231 -2.32 -3.42 9.61
N ASN A 232 -3.59 -3.68 9.31
CA ASN A 232 -4.07 -3.80 7.94
C ASN A 232 -4.25 -2.41 7.32
N LEU A 233 -3.95 -2.31 6.03
CA LEU A 233 -4.14 -1.07 5.29
C LEU A 233 -5.64 -0.80 5.10
N GLN A 234 -6.05 0.41 5.47
CA GLN A 234 -7.38 0.95 5.28
C GLN A 234 -7.30 2.21 4.43
N SER A 235 -8.37 2.49 3.68
CA SER A 235 -8.45 3.68 2.84
C SER A 235 -9.77 4.43 3.03
N GLN A 236 -9.74 5.74 2.89
CA GLN A 236 -10.92 6.62 2.87
C GLN A 236 -10.79 7.59 1.69
N GLN A 237 -11.79 7.60 0.82
CA GLN A 237 -11.88 8.57 -0.28
C GLN A 237 -12.68 9.80 0.15
N GLY A 238 -12.21 10.99 -0.22
CA GLY A 238 -12.80 12.25 0.20
C GLY A 238 -12.56 12.57 1.67
N ALA A 239 -13.03 13.74 2.09
CA ALA A 239 -12.92 14.12 3.50
C ALA A 239 -13.79 13.24 4.40
N PRO A 240 -13.24 12.68 5.49
CA PRO A 240 -14.01 11.84 6.39
C PRO A 240 -15.12 12.63 7.10
N ARG A 241 -16.20 11.94 7.42
CA ARG A 241 -17.19 12.48 8.38
C ARG A 241 -16.59 12.47 9.79
N PRO A 242 -17.01 13.38 10.69
CA PRO A 242 -16.44 13.51 12.03
C PRO A 242 -16.38 12.20 12.83
N GLU A 243 -17.37 11.34 12.71
CA GLU A 243 -17.47 10.04 13.38
C GLU A 243 -16.39 9.04 12.94
N LEU A 244 -15.84 9.20 11.73
CA LEU A 244 -14.76 8.35 11.20
C LEU A 244 -13.37 8.82 11.62
N LEU A 245 -13.24 10.07 12.10
CA LEU A 245 -11.94 10.64 12.47
C LEU A 245 -11.23 9.82 13.55
N GLY A 246 -11.97 9.31 14.54
CA GLY A 246 -11.39 8.45 15.59
C GLY A 246 -10.82 7.14 15.05
N LYS A 247 -11.44 6.58 14.00
CA LYS A 247 -10.95 5.35 13.33
C LYS A 247 -9.67 5.62 12.53
N ILE A 248 -9.59 6.78 11.88
CA ILE A 248 -8.48 7.16 11.00
C ILE A 248 -7.29 7.68 11.81
N LEU A 249 -7.53 8.66 12.69
CA LEU A 249 -6.52 9.42 13.43
C LEU A 249 -6.21 8.80 14.81
N GLY A 250 -7.00 7.81 15.25
CA GLY A 250 -6.89 7.23 16.58
C GLY A 250 -7.59 8.07 17.64
N LYS A 251 -7.45 7.67 18.91
CA LYS A 251 -8.06 8.38 20.05
C LYS A 251 -7.46 9.78 20.19
N ARG A 252 -8.34 10.76 20.48
CA ARG A 252 -7.96 12.17 20.73
C ARG A 252 -7.01 12.32 21.90
#